data_AF-A0A963RYI7-F1
#
_entry.id   AF-A0A963RYI7-F1
#
_cell.length_a   1.000
_cell.length_b   1.000
_cell.length_c   1.000
_cell.angle_alpha   90.00
_cell.angle_beta   90.00
_cell.angle_gamma   90.00
#
_symmetry.space_group_name_H-M   'P 1'
#
loop_
_entity.id
_entity.type
_entity.pdbx_description
1 polymer ?
#
loop_
_entity_poly.entity_id
_entity_poly.type
_entity_poly.pdbx_seq_one_letter_code
_entity_poly.pdbx_strand_id
1 'polypeptide(L)'
;MSSDLSSRLRMQVTLAIFSGCGCDETMAAADNDARLAGLTGAEIDQALAGSSFSARESAAVSLACAMKSGNRNDVAAARARAETFGLCPVEIQQVEDLVRALLHKLEHLHD
;
A
#
# COMPACT_ATOMS: atom_id res chain seq x y z
N MET A 1 8.48 9.95 19.27
CA MET A 1 7.87 8.62 19.09
C MET A 1 7.97 8.27 17.62
N SER A 2 8.73 7.24 17.26
CA SER A 2 8.75 6.71 15.90
C SER A 2 7.42 5.99 15.66
N SER A 3 6.46 6.70 15.05
CA SER A 3 5.27 6.09 14.49
C SER A 3 5.69 5.36 13.22
N ASP A 4 6.33 4.20 13.34
CA ASP A 4 6.58 3.34 12.17
C ASP A 4 5.24 2.76 11.70
N LEU A 5 5.06 2.61 10.40
CA LEU A 5 3.86 1.99 9.85
C LEU A 5 3.73 0.58 10.44
N SER A 6 2.53 0.23 10.90
CA SER A 6 2.29 -1.14 11.37
C SER A 6 2.63 -2.13 10.25
N SER A 7 3.18 -3.30 10.61
CA SER A 7 3.52 -4.34 9.63
C SER A 7 2.32 -4.71 8.77
N ARG A 8 1.11 -4.69 9.35
CA ARG A 8 -0.15 -4.93 8.63
C ARG A 8 -0.41 -3.88 7.56
N LEU A 9 -0.36 -2.60 7.92
CA LEU A 9 -0.59 -1.50 6.97
C LEU A 9 0.47 -1.48 5.86
N ARG A 10 1.74 -1.72 6.22
CA ARG A 10 2.83 -1.89 5.26
C ARG A 10 2.50 -2.98 4.25
N MET A 11 2.03 -4.15 4.68
CA MET A 11 1.68 -5.24 3.77
C MET A 11 0.43 -4.95 2.93
N GLN A 12 -0.59 -4.28 3.47
CA GLN A 12 -1.75 -3.85 2.67
C GLN A 12 -1.33 -2.91 1.53
N VAL A 13 -0.45 -1.95 1.80
CA VAL A 13 0.11 -1.05 0.77
C VAL A 13 0.95 -1.83 -0.24
N THR A 14 1.82 -2.75 0.21
CA THR A 14 2.64 -3.59 -0.68
C THR A 14 1.78 -4.41 -1.65
N LEU A 15 0.74 -5.09 -1.14
CA LEU A 15 -0.19 -5.87 -1.95
C LEU A 15 -0.92 -4.98 -2.98
N ALA A 16 -1.39 -3.81 -2.56
CA ALA A 16 -2.04 -2.87 -3.46
C ALA A 16 -1.11 -2.38 -4.59
N ILE A 17 0.18 -2.18 -4.32
CA ILE A 17 1.16 -1.82 -5.35
C ILE A 17 1.46 -3.00 -6.28
N PHE A 18 1.61 -4.21 -5.76
CA PHE A 18 1.88 -5.40 -6.57
C PHE A 18 0.64 -5.96 -7.27
N SER A 19 -0.56 -5.47 -6.97
CA SER A 19 -1.79 -5.84 -7.69
C SER A 19 -1.59 -5.72 -9.21
N GLY A 20 -1.88 -6.78 -9.96
CA GLY A 20 -1.69 -6.80 -11.41
C GLY A 20 -0.25 -6.93 -11.89
N CYS A 21 0.74 -7.09 -10.99
CA CYS A 21 2.05 -7.61 -11.38
C CYS A 21 1.87 -9.05 -11.87
N GLY A 22 2.27 -9.34 -13.09
CA GLY A 22 2.19 -10.69 -13.68
C GLY A 22 3.27 -11.66 -13.17
N CYS A 23 4.02 -11.30 -12.12
CA CYS A 23 5.07 -12.13 -11.55
C CYS A 23 4.51 -12.96 -10.38
N ASP A 24 4.24 -14.25 -10.66
CA ASP A 24 3.71 -15.19 -9.68
C ASP A 24 4.61 -15.33 -8.44
N GLU A 25 5.94 -15.31 -8.61
CA GLU A 25 6.89 -15.38 -7.50
C GLU A 25 6.80 -14.17 -6.57
N THR A 26 6.70 -12.96 -7.14
CA THR A 26 6.55 -11.72 -6.36
C THR A 26 5.23 -11.72 -5.60
N MET A 27 4.16 -12.20 -6.24
CA MET A 27 2.85 -12.29 -5.62
C MET A 27 2.82 -13.34 -4.48
N ALA A 28 3.43 -14.50 -4.69
CA ALA A 28 3.50 -15.56 -3.68
C ALA A 28 4.32 -15.12 -2.45
N ALA A 29 5.44 -14.41 -2.67
CA ALA A 29 6.23 -13.84 -1.59
C ALA A 29 5.42 -12.78 -0.80
N ALA A 30 4.71 -11.89 -1.50
CA ALA A 30 3.90 -10.85 -0.86
C ALA A 30 2.71 -11.42 -0.07
N ASP A 31 2.03 -12.47 -0.58
CA ASP A 31 0.98 -13.19 0.15
C ASP A 31 1.54 -13.83 1.44
N ASN A 32 2.67 -14.52 1.34
CA ASN A 32 3.31 -15.14 2.50
C ASN A 32 3.70 -14.12 3.57
N ASP A 33 4.34 -13.01 3.18
CA ASP A 33 4.71 -11.94 4.09
C ASP A 33 3.48 -11.27 4.73
N ALA A 34 2.38 -11.14 3.98
CA ALA A 34 1.12 -10.60 4.50
C ALA A 34 0.51 -11.51 5.56
N ARG A 35 0.54 -12.84 5.35
CA ARG A 35 0.12 -13.82 6.36
C ARG A 35 0.97 -13.76 7.60
N LEU A 36 2.29 -13.62 7.46
CA LEU A 36 3.22 -13.45 8.59
C LEU A 36 2.96 -12.14 9.36
N ALA A 37 2.54 -11.08 8.67
CA ALA A 37 2.08 -9.84 9.28
C ALA A 37 0.70 -9.95 9.95
N GLY A 38 0.05 -11.12 9.87
CA GLY A 38 -1.23 -11.42 10.50
C GLY A 38 -2.45 -11.02 9.68
N LEU A 39 -2.33 -10.80 8.36
CA LEU A 39 -3.47 -10.62 7.49
C LEU A 39 -4.16 -11.96 7.22
N THR A 40 -5.49 -11.92 7.20
CA THR A 40 -6.33 -13.02 6.73
C THR A 40 -6.41 -13.02 5.21
N GLY A 41 -6.83 -14.14 4.61
CA GLY A 41 -7.04 -14.21 3.15
C GLY A 41 -7.97 -13.12 2.62
N ALA A 42 -9.07 -12.85 3.33
CA ALA A 42 -10.01 -11.80 2.94
C ALA A 42 -9.40 -10.38 2.99
N GLU A 43 -8.50 -10.12 3.94
CA GLU A 43 -7.79 -8.83 4.01
C GLU A 43 -6.75 -8.69 2.90
N ILE A 44 -6.10 -9.80 2.52
CA ILE A 44 -5.20 -9.85 1.37
C ILE A 44 -5.96 -9.56 0.08
N ASP A 45 -7.10 -10.23 -0.14
CA ASP A 45 -7.95 -10.02 -1.31
C ASP A 45 -8.41 -8.56 -1.42
N GLN A 46 -8.82 -7.94 -0.30
CA GLN A 46 -9.20 -6.52 -0.27
C GLN A 46 -8.03 -5.60 -0.58
N ALA A 47 -6.85 -5.85 -0.02
CA ALA A 47 -5.66 -5.07 -0.29
C ALA A 47 -5.24 -5.16 -1.77
N LEU A 48 -5.31 -6.35 -2.36
CA LEU A 48 -5.08 -6.56 -3.80
C LEU A 48 -6.11 -5.82 -4.67
N ALA A 49 -7.35 -5.69 -4.19
CA ALA A 49 -8.39 -4.88 -4.84
C ALA A 49 -8.23 -3.35 -4.59
N GLY A 50 -7.18 -2.91 -3.88
CA GLY A 50 -6.95 -1.50 -3.57
C GLY A 50 -7.85 -0.96 -2.45
N SER A 51 -8.28 -1.79 -1.51
CA SER A 51 -9.18 -1.44 -0.41
C SER A 51 -8.73 -2.02 0.94
N SER A 52 -9.41 -1.64 2.02
CA SER A 52 -9.29 -2.23 3.37
C SER A 52 -10.59 -2.07 4.14
N PHE A 53 -10.83 -2.92 5.15
CA PHE A 53 -11.97 -2.83 6.06
C PHE A 53 -11.89 -1.63 7.02
N SER A 54 -10.69 -1.16 7.35
CA SER A 54 -10.51 0.03 8.17
C SER A 54 -10.51 1.28 7.29
N ALA A 55 -11.33 2.29 7.63
CA ALA A 55 -11.37 3.55 6.88
C ALA A 55 -10.00 4.25 6.82
N ARG A 56 -9.22 4.16 7.90
CA ARG A 56 -7.85 4.69 7.98
C ARG A 56 -6.92 3.95 7.02
N GLU A 57 -6.90 2.62 7.09
CA GLU A 57 -6.05 1.80 6.21
C GLU A 57 -6.48 1.92 4.75
N SER A 58 -7.78 1.99 4.48
CA SER A 58 -8.34 2.20 3.14
C SER A 58 -7.90 3.53 2.54
N ALA A 59 -7.79 4.59 3.35
CA ALA A 59 -7.27 5.87 2.88
C ALA A 59 -5.77 5.80 2.52
N ALA A 60 -4.98 5.05 3.28
CA ALA A 60 -3.58 4.81 2.97
C ALA A 60 -3.38 3.96 1.70
N VAL A 61 -4.17 2.90 1.54
CA VAL A 61 -4.18 2.07 0.33
C VAL A 61 -4.64 2.89 -0.88
N SER A 62 -5.65 3.75 -0.72
CA SER A 62 -6.10 4.66 -1.78
C SER A 62 -4.99 5.64 -2.22
N LEU A 63 -4.21 6.17 -1.27
CA LEU A 63 -3.05 7.00 -1.56
C LEU A 63 -2.00 6.22 -2.38
N ALA A 64 -1.71 4.98 -1.98
CA ALA A 64 -0.79 4.12 -2.72
C ALA A 64 -1.27 3.86 -4.16
N CYS A 65 -2.55 3.55 -4.36
CA CYS A 65 -3.14 3.36 -5.68
C CYS A 65 -3.09 4.65 -6.53
N ALA A 66 -3.36 5.82 -5.94
CA ALA A 66 -3.26 7.09 -6.64
C ALA A 66 -1.82 7.42 -7.06
N MET A 67 -0.83 7.07 -6.23
CA MET A 67 0.59 7.23 -6.59
C MET A 67 0.99 6.28 -7.71
N LYS A 68 0.52 5.02 -7.67
CA LYS A 68 0.74 4.04 -8.74
C LYS A 68 0.16 4.49 -10.09
N SER A 69 -0.98 5.18 -10.10
CA SER A 69 -1.57 5.71 -11.34
C SER A 69 -0.82 6.92 -11.92
N GLY A 70 0.00 7.60 -11.11
CA GLY A 70 0.76 8.79 -11.50
C GLY A 70 -0.07 10.07 -11.64
N ASN A 71 -1.38 10.04 -11.37
CA ASN A 71 -2.23 11.22 -11.48
C ASN A 71 -2.06 12.15 -10.27
N ARG A 72 -1.39 13.29 -10.47
CA ARG A 72 -1.08 14.26 -9.40
C ARG A 72 -2.32 14.79 -8.67
N ASN A 73 -3.45 14.95 -9.35
CA ASN A 73 -4.69 15.42 -8.72
C ASN A 73 -5.27 14.35 -7.80
N ASP A 74 -5.26 13.09 -8.23
CA ASP A 74 -5.73 11.96 -7.42
C ASP A 74 -4.83 11.76 -6.20
N VAL A 75 -3.52 11.92 -6.35
CA VAL A 75 -2.56 11.86 -5.24
C VAL A 75 -2.86 12.95 -4.21
N ALA A 76 -3.06 14.20 -4.63
CA ALA A 76 -3.37 15.29 -3.72
C ALA A 76 -4.68 15.07 -2.96
N ALA A 77 -5.72 14.60 -3.65
CA ALA A 77 -7.01 14.27 -3.04
C ALA A 77 -6.90 13.09 -2.07
N ALA A 78 -6.20 12.02 -2.44
CA ALA A 78 -6.01 10.85 -1.60
C ALA A 78 -5.16 11.18 -0.35
N ARG A 79 -4.17 12.07 -0.48
CA ARG A 79 -3.36 12.54 0.64
C ARG A 79 -4.19 13.34 1.65
N ALA A 80 -5.00 14.28 1.20
CA ALA A 80 -5.92 15.03 2.07
C ALA A 80 -6.96 14.11 2.74
N ARG A 81 -7.41 13.07 2.02
CA ARG A 81 -8.28 12.03 2.57
C ARG A 81 -7.58 11.23 3.68
N ALA A 82 -6.32 10.83 3.49
CA ALA A 82 -5.54 10.12 4.51
C ALA A 82 -5.42 10.94 5.82
N GLU A 83 -5.17 12.25 5.71
CA GLU A 83 -5.16 13.15 6.87
C GLU A 83 -6.52 13.18 7.57
N THR A 84 -7.62 13.28 6.80
CA THR A 84 -8.99 13.30 7.33
C THR A 84 -9.34 12.02 8.09
N PHE A 85 -8.85 10.86 7.63
CA PHE A 85 -9.07 9.57 8.29
C PHE A 85 -8.03 9.24 9.38
N GLY A 86 -7.21 10.23 9.77
CA GLY A 86 -6.39 10.17 10.98
C GLY A 86 -4.99 9.60 10.79
N LEU A 87 -4.48 9.55 9.56
CA LEU A 87 -3.03 9.38 9.37
C LEU A 87 -2.33 10.69 9.68
N CYS A 88 -1.29 10.64 10.51
CA CYS A 88 -0.47 11.82 10.74
C CYS A 88 0.51 12.05 9.56
N PRO A 89 1.09 13.26 9.44
CA PRO A 89 2.00 13.59 8.35
C PRO A 89 3.20 12.65 8.22
N VAL A 90 3.71 12.12 9.34
CA VAL A 90 4.84 11.16 9.34
C VAL A 90 4.43 9.82 8.71
N GLU A 91 3.25 9.31 9.05
CA GLU A 91 2.74 8.06 8.47
C GLU A 91 2.43 8.21 6.98
N ILE A 92 1.87 9.35 6.58
CA ILE A 92 1.65 9.66 5.16
C ILE A 92 2.96 9.65 4.41
N GLN A 93 3.98 10.34 4.95
CA GLN A 93 5.31 10.36 4.34
C GLN A 93 5.91 8.95 4.21
N GLN A 94 5.76 8.11 5.23
CA GLN A 94 6.22 6.72 5.19
C GLN A 94 5.47 5.87 4.15
N VAL A 95 4.16 6.07 3.98
CA VAL A 95 3.39 5.39 2.92
C VAL A 95 3.92 5.82 1.56
N GLU A 96 4.12 7.12 1.36
CA GLU A 96 4.63 7.64 0.09
C GLU A 96 6.07 7.13 -0.22
N ASP A 97 6.94 7.09 0.79
CA ASP A 97 8.31 6.57 0.66
C ASP A 97 8.32 5.07 0.34
N LEU A 98 7.47 4.30 1.00
CA LEU A 98 7.27 2.88 0.72
C LEU A 98 6.82 2.67 -0.74
N VAL A 99 5.81 3.43 -1.18
CA VAL A 99 5.28 3.32 -2.55
C VAL A 99 6.35 3.66 -3.57
N ARG A 100 7.13 4.73 -3.37
CA ARG A 100 8.26 5.07 -4.26
C ARG A 100 9.28 3.94 -4.35
N ALA A 101 9.65 3.33 -3.22
CA ALA A 101 10.59 2.21 -3.20
C ALA A 101 10.05 0.97 -3.93
N LEU A 102 8.75 0.66 -3.75
CA LEU A 102 8.11 -0.48 -4.40
C LEU A 102 7.94 -0.28 -5.92
N LEU A 103 7.55 0.91 -6.36
CA LEU A 103 7.42 1.24 -7.78
C LEU A 103 8.78 1.14 -8.47
N HIS A 104 9.83 1.70 -7.87
CA HIS A 104 11.19 1.54 -8.38
C HIS A 104 11.59 0.05 -8.47
N LYS A 105 11.26 -0.75 -7.44
CA LYS A 105 11.54 -2.20 -7.47
C LYS A 105 10.82 -2.91 -8.62
N LEU A 106 9.56 -2.56 -8.90
CA LEU A 106 8.78 -3.15 -10.01
C LEU A 106 9.37 -2.81 -11.39
N GLU A 107 9.92 -1.61 -11.57
CA GLU A 107 10.56 -1.20 -12.84
C GLU A 107 11.79 -2.07 -13.17
N HIS A 108 12.53 -2.53 -12.16
CA HIS A 108 13.73 -3.38 -12.32
C HIS A 108 13.45 -4.88 -12.30
N LEU A 109 12.19 -5.30 -12.18
CA LEU A 109 11.80 -6.72 -12.11
C LEU A 109 11.50 -7.34 -13.48
N HIS A 110 11.52 -6.55 -14.55
CA HIS A 110 11.26 -6.97 -15.93
C HIS A 110 12.52 -7.09 -16.81
N ASP A 111 13.72 -6.95 -16.23
CA ASP A 111 15.01 -7.17 -16.92
C ASP A 111 15.56 -8.59 -16.69
#